data_AF-A0A7W0TB04-F1
#
_entry.id   AF-A0A7W0TB04-F1
#
_cell.length_a   1.000
_cell.length_b   1.000
_cell.length_c   1.000
_cell.angle_alpha   90.00
_cell.angle_beta   90.00
_cell.angle_gamma   90.00
#
_symmetry.space_group_name_H-M   'P 1'
#
loop_
_entity.id
_entity.type
_entity.pdbx_description
1 polymer ?
#
loop_
_entity_poly.entity_id
_entity_poly.type
_entity_poly.pdbx_seq_one_letter_code
_entity_poly.pdbx_strand_id
1 'polypeptide(L)'
;MKTWILASLAVLAIACGSNKGNNTDSANDADNDVMDGDGDAGFIITDAPFSGMCTPNATAPQCSNCMDDDGDGKVDGFDIQCTGPLDNDEGSFSTGIPGDNIDAVDQDCFFDGDSGAGNDGCSIHVCCLLGATSKATCPIGANRYDVTKCPAPLGSGMLTQKCIDTCGKLAPPGCDCFGCCTLCDATTNQCYDIATNPSTSPNCTQDTLADDTKCLRCVKNTMCGNGTCGGASCILCPGQTQEDLPAECNMQMCPNGQVLCGPDNACATGTYCSNGCCIGTIL
;
A
#
# COMPACT_ATOMS: atom_id res chain seq x y z
N MET A 1 49.45 -36.43 -52.41
CA MET A 1 48.86 -36.25 -53.76
C MET A 1 47.41 -35.85 -53.58
N LYS A 2 47.00 -34.76 -54.26
CA LYS A 2 45.64 -34.20 -54.45
C LYS A 2 44.87 -33.74 -53.19
N THR A 3 44.70 -32.43 -52.93
CA THR A 3 43.76 -31.43 -53.52
C THR A 3 42.27 -31.76 -53.39
N TRP A 4 41.35 -30.89 -52.96
CA TRP A 4 41.26 -29.57 -52.29
C TRP A 4 39.76 -29.14 -52.34
N ILE A 5 39.40 -28.06 -51.62
CA ILE A 5 38.25 -27.14 -51.82
C ILE A 5 36.90 -27.48 -51.14
N LEU A 6 36.59 -26.68 -50.12
CA LEU A 6 35.24 -26.21 -49.79
C LEU A 6 35.20 -24.70 -50.05
N ALA A 7 34.23 -24.26 -50.84
CA ALA A 7 34.09 -22.91 -51.35
C ALA A 7 33.11 -22.07 -50.51
N SER A 8 33.46 -20.80 -50.37
CA SER A 8 32.77 -19.72 -49.68
C SER A 8 31.57 -19.15 -50.45
N LEU A 9 30.57 -18.62 -49.73
CA LEU A 9 29.56 -17.66 -50.22
C LEU A 9 29.23 -16.71 -49.04
N ALA A 10 29.77 -15.48 -48.99
CA ALA A 10 29.33 -14.24 -49.64
C ALA A 10 28.51 -13.35 -48.68
N VAL A 11 29.20 -12.33 -48.15
CA VAL A 11 28.70 -11.20 -47.36
C VAL A 11 28.21 -10.11 -48.32
N LEU A 12 27.07 -9.48 -48.02
CA LEU A 12 26.64 -8.25 -48.69
C LEU A 12 26.60 -7.10 -47.65
N ALA A 13 27.41 -6.08 -47.92
CA ALA A 13 27.37 -4.77 -47.27
C ALA A 13 26.58 -3.80 -48.16
N ILE A 14 25.83 -2.89 -47.54
CA ILE A 14 25.37 -1.65 -48.16
C ILE A 14 25.83 -0.50 -47.26
N ALA A 15 26.56 0.44 -47.87
CA ALA A 15 27.07 1.66 -47.28
C ALA A 15 26.58 2.85 -48.11
N CYS A 16 26.25 3.95 -47.44
CA CYS A 16 26.34 5.37 -47.83
C CYS A 16 26.14 6.16 -46.52
N GLY A 17 26.83 7.25 -46.17
CA GLY A 17 27.82 8.10 -46.80
C GLY A 17 28.19 9.22 -45.80
N SER A 18 29.41 9.74 -45.93
CA SER A 18 30.14 10.56 -44.96
C SER A 18 29.72 12.04 -44.87
N ASN A 19 29.99 12.68 -43.72
CA ASN A 19 30.58 14.04 -43.72
C ASN A 19 31.45 14.28 -42.47
N LYS A 20 32.59 14.96 -42.70
CA LYS A 20 33.64 15.30 -41.74
C LYS A 20 33.33 16.63 -41.04
N GLY A 21 33.77 16.82 -39.79
CA GLY A 21 33.89 18.16 -39.23
C GLY A 21 34.07 18.25 -37.72
N ASN A 22 35.33 18.17 -37.28
CA ASN A 22 36.01 18.89 -36.20
C ASN A 22 35.45 19.02 -34.76
N ASN A 23 36.40 18.84 -33.85
CA ASN A 23 36.42 18.99 -32.39
C ASN A 23 36.15 20.43 -31.91
N THR A 24 35.32 20.63 -30.87
CA THR A 24 35.49 21.62 -29.78
C THR A 24 34.55 21.33 -28.61
N ASP A 25 35.05 21.61 -27.41
CA ASP A 25 34.53 21.30 -26.08
C ASP A 25 33.19 21.98 -25.67
N SER A 26 32.53 21.33 -24.70
CA SER A 26 31.76 21.88 -23.56
C SER A 26 30.74 23.00 -23.79
N ALA A 27 29.46 22.70 -23.56
CA ALA A 27 28.57 23.48 -22.70
C ALA A 27 27.23 22.74 -22.50
N ASN A 28 26.69 22.86 -21.29
CA ASN A 28 25.39 22.34 -20.85
C ASN A 28 24.25 22.79 -21.76
N ASP A 29 23.31 21.89 -22.06
CA ASP A 29 21.93 22.30 -22.31
C ASP A 29 20.97 21.19 -21.83
N ALA A 30 20.06 21.59 -20.96
CA ALA A 30 19.00 20.76 -20.43
C ALA A 30 17.82 20.90 -21.39
N ASP A 31 17.49 19.85 -22.14
CA ASP A 31 16.28 19.85 -22.94
C ASP A 31 15.14 19.20 -22.15
N ASN A 32 14.15 20.03 -21.89
CA ASN A 32 12.88 19.71 -21.24
C ASN A 32 11.84 19.60 -22.35
N ASP A 33 11.71 18.41 -22.94
CA ASP A 33 10.67 18.14 -23.92
C ASP A 33 9.37 17.72 -23.22
N VAL A 34 8.61 18.75 -22.84
CA VAL A 34 7.17 18.65 -22.56
C VAL A 34 6.45 18.34 -23.87
N MET A 35 5.82 17.17 -23.97
CA MET A 35 4.86 16.85 -25.03
C MET A 35 3.45 16.99 -24.45
N ASP A 36 2.80 18.10 -24.81
CA ASP A 36 1.36 18.30 -24.66
C ASP A 36 0.63 17.66 -25.85
N GLY A 37 -0.36 16.82 -25.56
CA GLY A 37 -1.09 16.01 -26.53
C GLY A 37 -2.48 15.65 -26.02
N ASP A 38 -3.42 16.57 -26.23
CA ASP A 38 -4.84 16.51 -25.89
C ASP A 38 -5.57 15.33 -26.59
N GLY A 39 -6.31 14.55 -25.79
CA GLY A 39 -7.16 13.44 -26.24
C GLY A 39 -7.80 12.71 -25.06
N ASP A 40 -9.11 12.94 -24.85
CA ASP A 40 -9.98 12.31 -23.85
C ASP A 40 -9.66 10.81 -23.61
N ALA A 41 -9.16 10.49 -22.42
CA ALA A 41 -9.05 9.15 -21.87
C ALA A 41 -9.37 9.19 -20.38
N GLY A 42 -10.12 8.20 -19.91
CA GLY A 42 -10.38 8.00 -18.48
C GLY A 42 -9.08 8.06 -17.69
N PHE A 43 -9.16 8.70 -16.52
CA PHE A 43 -8.04 9.01 -15.64
C PHE A 43 -7.46 7.70 -15.07
N ILE A 44 -6.49 7.11 -15.79
CA ILE A 44 -5.64 6.06 -15.25
C ILE A 44 -4.45 6.76 -14.62
N ILE A 45 -4.31 6.61 -13.30
CA ILE A 45 -3.21 7.18 -12.53
C ILE A 45 -1.96 6.32 -12.79
N THR A 46 -1.29 6.53 -13.93
CA THR A 46 -0.12 5.72 -14.37
C THR A 46 1.23 6.35 -14.06
N ASP A 47 1.26 7.52 -13.43
CA ASP A 47 2.49 8.19 -13.01
C ASP A 47 2.38 8.52 -11.53
N ALA A 48 3.46 8.31 -10.78
CA ALA A 48 3.57 8.68 -9.37
C ALA A 48 3.07 10.10 -9.18
N PRO A 49 1.93 10.27 -8.53
CA PRO A 49 1.22 11.47 -8.73
C PRO A 49 1.86 12.40 -7.69
N PHE A 50 2.59 13.38 -8.21
CA PHE A 50 2.88 14.67 -7.58
C PHE A 50 4.25 14.84 -6.90
N SER A 51 4.92 15.93 -7.30
CA SER A 51 6.15 16.43 -6.72
C SER A 51 5.99 16.67 -5.21
N GLY A 52 6.73 15.92 -4.39
CA GLY A 52 6.82 16.11 -2.94
C GLY A 52 5.99 15.14 -2.09
N MET A 53 5.36 14.13 -2.68
CA MET A 53 4.54 13.12 -1.97
C MET A 53 5.22 11.74 -1.87
N CYS A 54 6.17 11.48 -2.76
CA CYS A 54 7.06 10.31 -2.79
C CYS A 54 8.50 10.81 -3.07
N THR A 55 9.50 9.95 -2.89
CA THR A 55 10.91 10.29 -3.15
C THR A 55 11.41 9.52 -4.37
N PRO A 56 11.53 10.15 -5.56
CA PRO A 56 11.94 9.46 -6.78
C PRO A 56 13.34 8.87 -6.65
N ASN A 57 13.42 7.58 -6.31
CA ASN A 57 14.68 6.89 -6.04
C ASN A 57 14.48 5.37 -6.00
N ALA A 58 15.13 4.63 -6.90
CA ALA A 58 15.10 3.15 -6.93
C ALA A 58 15.70 2.44 -5.71
N THR A 59 16.26 3.18 -4.75
CA THR A 59 16.68 2.65 -3.45
C THR A 59 15.79 3.10 -2.30
N ALA A 60 14.75 3.90 -2.55
CA ALA A 60 13.71 4.19 -1.57
C ALA A 60 12.74 3.00 -1.47
N PRO A 61 11.98 2.88 -0.37
CA PRO A 61 10.97 1.84 -0.23
C PRO A 61 9.98 1.86 -1.40
N GLN A 62 9.58 0.68 -1.86
CA GLN A 62 8.72 0.51 -3.03
C GLN A 62 7.44 1.34 -2.94
N CYS A 63 6.82 1.36 -1.76
CA CYS A 63 5.60 2.12 -1.52
C CYS A 63 5.82 3.63 -1.31
N SER A 64 6.99 4.21 -1.61
CA SER A 64 7.16 5.66 -1.59
C SER A 64 8.22 6.17 -2.57
N ASN A 65 8.58 5.38 -3.58
CA ASN A 65 9.69 5.67 -4.48
C ASN A 65 9.26 6.29 -5.81
N CYS A 66 7.96 6.60 -5.96
CA CYS A 66 7.37 7.16 -7.16
C CYS A 66 7.41 6.20 -8.37
N MET A 67 7.33 4.90 -8.15
CA MET A 67 7.27 3.89 -9.21
C MET A 67 6.18 2.87 -8.89
N ASP A 68 5.62 2.30 -9.95
CA ASP A 68 4.80 1.09 -9.90
C ASP A 68 5.78 -0.10 -9.99
N ASP A 69 6.26 -0.59 -8.84
CA ASP A 69 7.27 -1.65 -8.75
C ASP A 69 6.71 -3.04 -9.06
N ASP A 70 5.40 -3.26 -8.93
CA ASP A 70 4.75 -4.55 -9.19
C ASP A 70 4.03 -4.63 -10.57
N GLY A 71 3.83 -3.48 -11.21
CA GLY A 71 3.32 -3.32 -12.57
C GLY A 71 1.79 -3.43 -12.69
N ASP A 72 1.04 -3.23 -11.61
CA ASP A 72 -0.43 -3.34 -11.60
C ASP A 72 -1.15 -2.05 -12.04
N GLY A 73 -0.38 -0.98 -12.28
CA GLY A 73 -0.87 0.33 -12.71
C GLY A 73 -1.34 1.22 -11.57
N LYS A 74 -1.04 0.87 -10.31
CA LYS A 74 -1.12 1.72 -9.12
C LYS A 74 0.29 2.10 -8.70
N VAL A 75 0.39 3.19 -7.95
CA VAL A 75 1.70 3.72 -7.53
C VAL A 75 1.65 4.07 -6.06
N ASP A 76 2.60 3.56 -5.30
CA ASP A 76 2.85 3.90 -3.91
C ASP A 76 1.55 3.82 -3.07
N GLY A 77 1.15 4.92 -2.43
CA GLY A 77 0.04 4.97 -1.47
C GLY A 77 -1.34 4.95 -2.10
N PHE A 78 -1.40 4.84 -3.43
CA PHE A 78 -2.61 4.55 -4.18
C PHE A 78 -2.70 3.07 -4.56
N ASP A 79 -1.61 2.31 -4.41
CA ASP A 79 -1.67 0.85 -4.37
C ASP A 79 -2.30 0.41 -3.05
N ILE A 80 -3.24 -0.54 -3.16
CA ILE A 80 -3.94 -1.14 -2.04
C ILE A 80 -3.01 -2.00 -1.16
N GLN A 81 -1.94 -2.54 -1.74
CA GLN A 81 -0.97 -3.43 -1.11
C GLN A 81 0.03 -2.66 -0.25
N CYS A 82 0.24 -1.37 -0.55
CA CYS A 82 1.04 -0.47 0.26
C CYS A 82 0.34 -0.08 1.57
N THR A 83 0.87 -0.59 2.69
CA THR A 83 0.32 -0.35 4.03
C THR A 83 0.93 0.89 4.70
N GLY A 84 2.14 1.27 4.28
CA GLY A 84 2.87 2.46 4.72
C GLY A 84 4.02 2.85 3.78
N PRO A 85 4.61 4.04 3.97
CA PRO A 85 5.64 4.57 3.07
C PRO A 85 7.01 3.90 3.20
N LEU A 86 7.23 3.15 4.29
CA LEU A 86 8.48 2.43 4.51
C LEU A 86 8.43 1.01 3.95
N ASP A 87 7.29 0.62 3.38
CA ASP A 87 7.09 -0.71 2.83
C ASP A 87 7.91 -0.88 1.55
N ASN A 88 8.59 -2.02 1.47
CA ASN A 88 9.47 -2.40 0.36
C ASN A 88 8.96 -3.66 -0.35
N ASP A 89 7.66 -3.87 -0.32
CA ASP A 89 6.93 -4.89 -1.09
C ASP A 89 5.59 -4.29 -1.54
N GLU A 90 5.54 -3.76 -2.77
CA GLU A 90 4.30 -3.27 -3.38
C GLU A 90 3.44 -4.43 -3.92
N GLY A 91 3.99 -5.66 -4.02
CA GLY A 91 3.33 -6.82 -4.63
C GLY A 91 2.47 -7.67 -3.68
N SER A 92 2.42 -7.32 -2.40
CA SER A 92 1.61 -8.01 -1.40
C SER A 92 1.28 -7.10 -0.20
N PHE A 93 0.35 -7.50 0.66
CA PHE A 93 0.05 -6.76 1.91
C PHE A 93 1.15 -6.87 2.99
N SER A 94 2.34 -7.33 2.60
CA SER A 94 3.52 -7.38 3.45
C SER A 94 4.27 -6.06 3.37
N THR A 95 4.85 -5.63 4.48
CA THR A 95 5.70 -4.44 4.46
C THR A 95 7.06 -4.70 3.81
N GLY A 96 7.48 -5.96 3.70
CA GLY A 96 8.83 -6.31 3.24
C GLY A 96 9.96 -5.84 4.17
N ILE A 97 9.63 -5.31 5.36
CA ILE A 97 10.59 -4.82 6.35
C ILE A 97 11.08 -5.99 7.21
N PRO A 98 12.40 -6.24 7.31
CA PRO A 98 12.93 -7.32 8.16
C PRO A 98 12.62 -7.07 9.64
N GLY A 99 11.86 -7.98 10.27
CA GLY A 99 11.52 -7.85 11.69
C GLY A 99 10.06 -7.58 11.94
N ASP A 100 9.35 -7.04 10.95
CA ASP A 100 7.95 -6.68 11.05
C ASP A 100 7.03 -7.91 10.93
N ASN A 101 5.88 -7.85 11.61
CA ASN A 101 4.85 -8.87 11.63
C ASN A 101 5.31 -10.29 12.03
N ILE A 102 6.34 -10.43 12.88
CA ILE A 102 6.91 -11.75 13.23
C ILE A 102 6.02 -12.56 14.18
N ASP A 103 5.23 -11.93 15.04
CA ASP A 103 4.39 -12.63 16.01
C ASP A 103 3.02 -12.96 15.41
N ALA A 104 2.79 -14.25 15.15
CA ALA A 104 1.51 -14.73 14.63
C ALA A 104 0.38 -14.76 15.69
N VAL A 105 0.69 -14.58 16.98
CA VAL A 105 -0.27 -14.71 18.10
C VAL A 105 -0.66 -13.35 18.67
N ASP A 106 0.33 -12.52 18.98
CA ASP A 106 0.10 -11.16 19.49
C ASP A 106 0.33 -10.16 18.35
N GLN A 107 -0.55 -9.16 18.26
CA GLN A 107 -0.54 -8.11 17.24
C GLN A 107 -0.32 -6.77 17.93
N ASP A 108 0.63 -6.01 17.40
CA ASP A 108 1.02 -4.64 17.74
C ASP A 108 0.43 -3.66 16.72
N CYS A 109 0.91 -2.42 16.70
CA CYS A 109 0.56 -1.48 15.66
C CYS A 109 1.08 -1.94 14.31
N PHE A 110 0.21 -2.49 13.48
CA PHE A 110 0.58 -3.05 12.17
C PHE A 110 1.28 -2.04 11.23
N PHE A 111 0.99 -0.74 11.40
CA PHE A 111 1.48 0.33 10.53
C PHE A 111 2.70 1.07 11.08
N ASP A 112 3.34 0.53 12.13
CA ASP A 112 4.51 1.16 12.75
C ASP A 112 5.87 0.64 12.22
N GLY A 113 5.85 -0.37 11.35
CA GLY A 113 7.05 -0.90 10.70
C GLY A 113 8.04 -1.57 11.66
N ASP A 114 7.61 -1.91 12.88
CA ASP A 114 8.37 -2.79 13.77
C ASP A 114 7.51 -3.92 14.37
N SER A 115 8.09 -4.70 15.27
CA SER A 115 7.36 -5.78 15.94
C SER A 115 7.60 -5.79 17.44
N GLY A 116 6.51 -6.07 18.15
CA GLY A 116 6.34 -6.11 19.58
C GLY A 116 5.81 -4.80 20.16
N ALA A 117 4.95 -4.91 21.17
CA ALA A 117 4.26 -3.81 21.88
C ALA A 117 5.14 -2.71 22.55
N GLY A 118 6.47 -2.78 22.43
CA GLY A 118 7.42 -2.05 23.29
C GLY A 118 7.45 -0.54 23.04
N ASN A 119 7.34 -0.13 21.77
CA ASN A 119 7.42 1.24 21.27
C ASN A 119 6.06 1.96 21.28
N ASP A 120 4.94 1.24 21.13
CA ASP A 120 3.61 1.76 20.85
C ASP A 120 2.58 1.48 21.98
N GLY A 121 2.82 0.46 22.80
CA GLY A 121 1.89 -0.03 23.82
C GLY A 121 0.66 -0.76 23.26
N CYS A 122 0.67 -1.15 21.98
CA CYS A 122 -0.37 -1.96 21.36
C CYS A 122 -0.07 -3.44 21.54
N SER A 123 -1.05 -4.20 22.05
CA SER A 123 -0.94 -5.65 22.10
C SER A 123 -2.32 -6.25 22.22
N ILE A 124 -2.79 -6.87 21.15
CA ILE A 124 -3.99 -7.69 21.17
C ILE A 124 -3.66 -9.08 20.65
N HIS A 125 -4.49 -10.05 21.00
CA HIS A 125 -4.34 -11.38 20.45
C HIS A 125 -4.96 -11.43 19.03
N VAL A 126 -4.33 -12.08 18.05
CA VAL A 126 -4.80 -12.15 16.64
C VAL A 126 -6.25 -12.62 16.51
N CYS A 127 -6.67 -13.57 17.34
CA CYS A 127 -8.07 -14.03 17.41
C CYS A 127 -9.09 -12.95 17.78
N CYS A 128 -8.67 -11.82 18.36
CA CYS A 128 -9.55 -10.65 18.51
C CYS A 128 -9.90 -10.05 17.14
N LEU A 129 -8.92 -9.97 16.23
CA LEU A 129 -9.14 -9.52 14.84
C LEU A 129 -9.92 -10.54 14.05
N LEU A 130 -9.64 -11.84 14.21
CA LEU A 130 -10.35 -12.91 13.48
C LEU A 130 -11.78 -13.15 14.01
N GLY A 131 -12.30 -12.31 14.91
CA GLY A 131 -13.67 -12.39 15.40
C GLY A 131 -13.98 -13.65 16.20
N ALA A 132 -12.98 -14.31 16.79
CA ALA A 132 -13.19 -15.52 17.55
C ALA A 132 -14.04 -15.21 18.79
N THR A 133 -15.18 -15.87 18.99
CA THR A 133 -16.01 -15.61 20.19
C THR A 133 -15.60 -16.45 21.40
N SER A 134 -14.69 -17.40 21.21
CA SER A 134 -14.18 -18.28 22.27
C SER A 134 -12.82 -18.87 21.90
N LYS A 135 -12.14 -19.49 22.87
CA LYS A 135 -10.90 -20.28 22.62
C LYS A 135 -11.09 -21.39 21.60
N ALA A 136 -12.29 -21.97 21.51
CA ALA A 136 -12.56 -23.05 20.57
C ALA A 136 -12.61 -22.59 19.11
N THR A 137 -12.91 -21.32 18.87
CA THR A 137 -13.01 -20.71 17.54
C THR A 137 -11.78 -19.86 17.19
N CYS A 138 -10.73 -19.93 18.00
CA CYS A 138 -9.50 -19.18 17.81
C CYS A 138 -8.50 -20.05 17.03
N PRO A 139 -8.19 -19.73 15.75
CA PRO A 139 -7.40 -20.60 14.90
C PRO A 139 -5.90 -20.62 15.27
N ILE A 140 -5.41 -19.60 15.97
CA ILE A 140 -3.98 -19.39 16.26
C ILE A 140 -3.83 -19.07 17.74
N GLY A 141 -2.90 -19.69 18.47
CA GLY A 141 -2.59 -19.25 19.86
C GLY A 141 -3.69 -19.44 20.92
N ALA A 142 -4.68 -20.30 20.70
CA ALA A 142 -5.87 -20.46 21.54
C ALA A 142 -5.62 -20.63 23.06
N ASN A 143 -4.45 -21.11 23.48
CA ASN A 143 -4.06 -21.24 24.89
C ASN A 143 -3.88 -19.87 25.60
N ARG A 144 -3.51 -18.83 24.86
CA ARG A 144 -3.30 -17.46 25.36
C ARG A 144 -4.50 -16.55 25.14
N TYR A 145 -5.44 -16.98 24.30
CA TYR A 145 -6.62 -16.20 23.93
C TYR A 145 -7.61 -16.02 25.08
N ASP A 146 -8.13 -14.80 25.24
CA ASP A 146 -9.22 -14.49 26.16
C ASP A 146 -10.10 -13.39 25.53
N VAL A 147 -11.31 -13.77 25.12
CA VAL A 147 -12.27 -12.86 24.45
C VAL A 147 -12.58 -11.62 25.28
N THR A 148 -12.53 -11.71 26.61
CA THR A 148 -12.82 -10.57 27.49
C THR A 148 -11.74 -9.49 27.43
N LYS A 149 -10.53 -9.84 27.00
CA LYS A 149 -9.40 -8.92 26.81
C LYS A 149 -9.38 -8.28 25.42
N CYS A 150 -10.19 -8.77 24.49
CA CYS A 150 -10.30 -8.15 23.18
C CYS A 150 -10.94 -6.77 23.30
N PRO A 151 -10.47 -5.78 22.51
CA PRO A 151 -11.17 -4.52 22.38
C PRO A 151 -12.57 -4.71 21.78
N ALA A 152 -13.41 -3.67 21.90
CA ALA A 152 -14.69 -3.62 21.22
C ALA A 152 -14.49 -3.75 19.68
N PRO A 153 -15.40 -4.44 18.97
CA PRO A 153 -16.74 -4.86 19.41
C PRO A 153 -16.81 -6.25 20.06
N LEU A 154 -15.72 -7.03 20.02
CA LEU A 154 -15.75 -8.44 20.40
C LEU A 154 -15.69 -8.66 21.91
N GLY A 155 -14.93 -7.82 22.62
CA GLY A 155 -14.78 -7.87 24.07
C GLY A 155 -14.95 -6.51 24.72
N SER A 156 -14.52 -6.43 25.99
CA SER A 156 -14.53 -5.21 26.80
C SER A 156 -13.12 -4.76 27.21
N GLY A 157 -12.10 -5.33 26.58
CA GLY A 157 -10.71 -4.90 26.74
C GLY A 157 -10.54 -3.46 26.27
N MET A 158 -9.56 -2.78 26.84
CA MET A 158 -9.24 -1.41 26.48
C MET A 158 -7.80 -1.35 25.99
N LEU A 159 -7.61 -0.71 24.84
CA LEU A 159 -6.28 -0.31 24.37
C LEU A 159 -5.73 0.80 25.25
N THR A 160 -4.41 0.86 25.37
CA THR A 160 -3.74 1.95 26.08
C THR A 160 -3.89 3.25 25.28
N GLN A 161 -3.91 4.40 25.97
CA GLN A 161 -3.94 5.69 25.25
C GLN A 161 -2.71 5.87 24.36
N LYS A 162 -1.55 5.32 24.78
CA LYS A 162 -0.33 5.30 23.98
C LYS A 162 -0.56 4.57 22.65
N CYS A 163 -1.18 3.39 22.69
CA CYS A 163 -1.53 2.63 21.48
C CYS A 163 -2.43 3.44 20.55
N ILE A 164 -3.48 4.05 21.10
CA ILE A 164 -4.44 4.85 20.32
C ILE A 164 -3.76 6.05 19.66
N ASP A 165 -2.95 6.80 20.42
CA ASP A 165 -2.34 8.05 19.96
C ASP A 165 -1.18 7.84 18.99
N THR A 166 -0.45 6.74 19.14
CA THR A 166 0.65 6.35 18.26
C THR A 166 0.07 5.73 17.00
N CYS A 167 -0.67 4.64 17.12
CA CYS A 167 -1.07 3.83 15.98
C CYS A 167 -2.25 4.42 15.21
N GLY A 168 -3.19 5.09 15.89
CA GLY A 168 -4.40 5.62 15.26
C GLY A 168 -4.12 6.66 14.17
N LYS A 169 -2.95 7.31 14.20
CA LYS A 169 -2.54 8.27 13.16
C LYS A 169 -1.89 7.60 11.95
N LEU A 170 -1.36 6.40 12.13
CA LEU A 170 -0.64 5.63 11.12
C LEU A 170 -1.60 4.79 10.28
N ALA A 171 -2.67 4.28 10.89
CA ALA A 171 -3.65 3.46 10.19
C ALA A 171 -4.25 4.20 8.97
N PRO A 172 -4.22 3.60 7.76
CA PRO A 172 -4.87 4.13 6.57
C PRO A 172 -6.39 4.25 6.71
N PRO A 173 -7.05 5.09 5.88
CA PRO A 173 -8.50 5.06 5.74
C PRO A 173 -9.02 3.63 5.53
N GLY A 174 -10.08 3.26 6.26
CA GLY A 174 -10.64 1.92 6.19
C GLY A 174 -9.91 0.85 7.00
N CYS A 175 -8.79 1.17 7.65
CA CYS A 175 -8.03 0.25 8.50
C CYS A 175 -8.18 0.55 10.00
N ASP A 176 -8.25 -0.52 10.78
CA ASP A 176 -8.04 -0.46 12.23
C ASP A 176 -6.54 -0.50 12.56
N CYS A 177 -6.13 -0.23 13.80
CA CYS A 177 -4.70 -0.18 14.16
C CYS A 177 -3.89 -1.49 14.04
N PHE A 178 -4.54 -2.64 13.86
CA PHE A 178 -3.87 -3.94 13.90
C PHE A 178 -3.92 -4.66 12.55
N GLY A 179 -4.20 -3.92 11.47
CA GLY A 179 -4.21 -4.47 10.11
C GLY A 179 -5.51 -5.18 9.73
N CYS A 180 -6.64 -4.86 10.35
CA CYS A 180 -7.95 -5.22 9.81
C CYS A 180 -8.46 -4.07 8.92
N CYS A 181 -8.39 -4.26 7.61
CA CYS A 181 -8.69 -3.23 6.62
C CYS A 181 -9.89 -3.57 5.75
N THR A 182 -10.70 -2.56 5.42
CA THR A 182 -11.68 -2.67 4.34
C THR A 182 -10.96 -2.47 3.02
N LEU A 183 -10.84 -3.51 2.23
CA LEU A 183 -10.18 -3.49 0.93
C LEU A 183 -11.21 -3.73 -0.16
N CYS A 184 -11.25 -2.87 -1.18
CA CYS A 184 -12.18 -2.99 -2.28
C CYS A 184 -11.46 -3.48 -3.54
N ASP A 185 -12.02 -4.51 -4.16
CA ASP A 185 -11.60 -4.98 -5.48
C ASP A 185 -11.99 -3.92 -6.51
N ALA A 186 -11.00 -3.28 -7.15
CA ALA A 186 -11.23 -2.22 -8.13
C ALA A 186 -12.01 -2.68 -9.38
N THR A 187 -12.03 -3.98 -9.69
CA THR A 187 -12.74 -4.53 -10.85
C THR A 187 -14.20 -4.80 -10.52
N THR A 188 -14.49 -5.36 -9.35
CA THR A 188 -15.86 -5.75 -8.95
C THR A 188 -16.55 -4.71 -8.08
N ASN A 189 -15.79 -3.74 -7.56
CA ASN A 189 -16.17 -2.78 -6.53
C ASN A 189 -16.75 -3.44 -5.27
N GLN A 190 -16.36 -4.70 -5.01
CA GLN A 190 -16.74 -5.42 -3.80
C GLN A 190 -15.68 -5.21 -2.72
N CYS A 191 -16.13 -4.82 -1.54
CA CYS A 191 -15.27 -4.52 -0.40
C CYS A 191 -15.33 -5.60 0.66
N TYR A 192 -14.18 -5.85 1.28
CA TYR A 192 -14.00 -6.92 2.25
C TYR A 192 -13.15 -6.47 3.43
N ASP A 193 -13.54 -6.91 4.63
CA ASP A 193 -12.73 -6.75 5.83
C ASP A 193 -11.72 -7.90 5.93
N ILE A 194 -10.44 -7.59 5.75
CA ILE A 194 -9.36 -8.57 5.65
C ILE A 194 -8.28 -8.27 6.68
N ALA A 195 -7.77 -9.32 7.33
CA ALA A 195 -6.55 -9.25 8.13
C ALA A 195 -5.36 -9.19 7.16
N THR A 196 -4.79 -8.00 6.94
CA THR A 196 -3.72 -7.75 5.97
C THR A 196 -2.39 -8.31 6.40
N ASN A 197 -2.20 -8.56 7.70
CA ASN A 197 -0.96 -9.11 8.23
C ASN A 197 -0.59 -10.44 7.54
N PRO A 198 0.56 -10.53 6.84
CA PRO A 198 1.00 -11.74 6.16
C PRO A 198 1.20 -12.94 7.07
N SER A 199 1.52 -12.75 8.36
CA SER A 199 1.57 -13.85 9.34
C SER A 199 0.19 -14.44 9.63
N THR A 200 -0.88 -13.70 9.33
CA THR A 200 -2.27 -14.15 9.43
C THR A 200 -2.83 -14.60 8.07
N SER A 201 -2.57 -13.84 7.01
CA SER A 201 -3.09 -14.08 5.64
C SER A 201 -1.95 -14.13 4.60
N PRO A 202 -1.05 -15.12 4.65
CA PRO A 202 0.19 -15.14 3.86
C PRO A 202 0.01 -15.27 2.34
N ASN A 203 -1.19 -15.64 1.89
CA ASN A 203 -1.51 -15.80 0.47
C ASN A 203 -2.55 -14.78 0.00
N CYS A 204 -2.79 -13.73 0.78
CA CYS A 204 -3.71 -12.68 0.41
C CYS A 204 -3.01 -11.64 -0.47
N THR A 205 -3.65 -11.34 -1.59
CA THR A 205 -3.21 -10.39 -2.62
C THR A 205 -4.42 -9.66 -3.16
N GLN A 206 -4.22 -8.60 -3.95
CA GLN A 206 -5.31 -7.91 -4.65
C GLN A 206 -6.21 -8.88 -5.45
N ASP A 207 -5.63 -9.83 -6.18
CA ASP A 207 -6.37 -10.82 -6.98
C ASP A 207 -7.19 -11.83 -6.16
N THR A 208 -6.90 -11.95 -4.86
CA THR A 208 -7.47 -12.99 -4.01
C THR A 208 -8.33 -12.43 -2.87
N LEU A 209 -8.63 -11.13 -2.87
CA LEU A 209 -9.44 -10.44 -1.87
C LEU A 209 -10.79 -11.14 -1.57
N ALA A 210 -11.42 -11.73 -2.60
CA ALA A 210 -12.70 -12.43 -2.46
C ALA A 210 -12.60 -13.81 -1.79
N ASP A 211 -11.41 -14.44 -1.80
CA ASP A 211 -11.16 -15.79 -1.27
C ASP A 211 -10.86 -15.74 0.23
N ASP A 212 -11.85 -16.08 1.05
CA ASP A 212 -11.75 -16.05 2.52
C ASP A 212 -10.80 -17.11 3.11
N THR A 213 -10.29 -18.03 2.29
CA THR A 213 -9.27 -19.01 2.69
C THR A 213 -7.84 -18.49 2.49
N LYS A 214 -7.68 -17.45 1.66
CA LYS A 214 -6.41 -16.76 1.39
C LYS A 214 -6.34 -15.44 2.13
N CYS A 215 -7.43 -14.68 2.10
CA CYS A 215 -7.63 -13.40 2.76
C CYS A 215 -8.60 -13.59 3.93
N LEU A 216 -8.06 -13.94 5.11
CA LEU A 216 -8.89 -14.21 6.28
C LEU A 216 -9.72 -12.98 6.64
N ARG A 217 -11.01 -13.21 6.88
CA ARG A 217 -11.93 -12.16 7.32
C ARG A 217 -11.61 -11.73 8.74
N CYS A 218 -11.74 -10.42 8.99
CA CYS A 218 -11.48 -9.84 10.29
C CYS A 218 -12.65 -8.96 10.77
N VAL A 219 -12.58 -8.56 12.02
CA VAL A 219 -13.49 -7.65 12.70
C VAL A 219 -12.65 -6.48 13.19
N LYS A 220 -12.91 -5.29 12.65
CA LYS A 220 -12.19 -4.08 13.04
C LYS A 220 -12.45 -3.75 14.50
N ASN A 221 -11.39 -3.40 15.21
CA ASN A 221 -11.55 -2.78 16.51
C ASN A 221 -12.09 -1.35 16.34
N THR A 222 -12.96 -0.91 17.25
CA THR A 222 -13.57 0.44 17.19
C THR A 222 -12.85 1.46 18.06
N MET A 223 -11.72 1.10 18.65
CA MET A 223 -11.00 1.93 19.60
C MET A 223 -9.84 2.70 18.97
N CYS A 224 -9.25 2.17 17.91
CA CYS A 224 -8.04 2.67 17.31
C CYS A 224 -8.07 2.44 15.79
N GLY A 225 -7.78 3.51 15.06
CA GLY A 225 -7.59 3.51 13.62
C GLY A 225 -8.58 4.41 12.90
N ASN A 226 -8.60 4.24 11.59
CA ASN A 226 -9.35 5.03 10.63
C ASN A 226 -10.38 4.12 9.90
N GLY A 227 -10.89 3.10 10.60
CA GLY A 227 -11.60 1.94 10.06
C GLY A 227 -12.95 2.18 9.40
N THR A 228 -13.38 3.44 9.22
CA THR A 228 -14.61 3.79 8.50
C THR A 228 -14.25 4.33 7.12
N CYS A 229 -14.74 3.66 6.09
CA CYS A 229 -14.68 4.11 4.71
C CYS A 229 -15.89 3.58 3.92
N GLY A 230 -16.11 4.11 2.73
CA GLY A 230 -17.23 3.77 1.86
C GLY A 230 -18.57 4.30 2.34
N GLY A 231 -19.60 4.08 1.52
CA GLY A 231 -20.98 4.51 1.79
C GLY A 231 -21.09 5.99 2.17
N ALA A 232 -22.00 6.31 3.09
CA ALA A 232 -22.31 7.69 3.49
C ALA A 232 -21.17 8.43 4.23
N SER A 233 -19.99 7.82 4.42
CA SER A 233 -18.85 8.47 5.06
C SER A 233 -18.09 9.42 4.13
N CYS A 234 -18.27 9.28 2.81
CA CYS A 234 -17.49 9.98 1.78
C CYS A 234 -15.97 9.77 1.88
N ILE A 235 -15.52 8.77 2.64
CA ILE A 235 -14.11 8.40 2.76
C ILE A 235 -13.86 7.23 1.80
N LEU A 236 -12.84 7.30 0.96
CA LEU A 236 -12.47 6.20 0.08
C LEU A 236 -11.84 5.05 0.87
N CYS A 237 -12.28 3.83 0.61
CA CYS A 237 -11.57 2.64 1.03
C CYS A 237 -10.39 2.36 0.08
N PRO A 238 -9.30 1.73 0.54
CA PRO A 238 -8.25 1.24 -0.33
C PRO A 238 -8.81 0.42 -1.50
N GLY A 239 -8.31 0.69 -2.71
CA GLY A 239 -8.81 0.11 -3.96
C GLY A 239 -10.00 0.85 -4.61
N GLN A 240 -10.49 1.94 -4.00
CA GLN A 240 -11.52 2.81 -4.57
C GLN A 240 -10.93 4.12 -5.12
N THR A 241 -11.64 4.71 -6.07
CA THR A 241 -11.32 6.00 -6.68
C THR A 241 -12.43 7.02 -6.41
N GLN A 242 -12.20 8.28 -6.79
CA GLN A 242 -13.22 9.35 -6.70
C GLN A 242 -14.55 8.95 -7.37
N GLU A 243 -14.52 8.11 -8.41
CA GLU A 243 -15.71 7.65 -9.13
C GLU A 243 -16.59 6.69 -8.29
N ASP A 244 -16.00 6.07 -7.27
CA ASP A 244 -16.67 5.14 -6.35
C ASP A 244 -17.36 5.86 -5.18
N LEU A 245 -17.17 7.17 -5.05
CA LEU A 245 -17.89 7.96 -4.05
C LEU A 245 -19.40 7.94 -4.36
N PRO A 246 -20.25 7.76 -3.33
CA PRO A 246 -21.69 7.90 -3.51
C PRO A 246 -22.09 9.28 -4.05
N ALA A 247 -23.19 9.34 -4.78
CA ALA A 247 -23.64 10.57 -5.45
C ALA A 247 -23.94 11.73 -4.47
N GLU A 248 -24.22 11.44 -3.20
CA GLU A 248 -24.40 12.43 -2.15
C GLU A 248 -23.08 13.08 -1.68
N CYS A 249 -21.93 12.48 -2.00
CA CYS A 249 -20.61 12.98 -1.65
C CYS A 249 -20.13 13.99 -2.68
N ASN A 250 -20.09 15.27 -2.28
CA ASN A 250 -19.58 16.34 -3.15
C ASN A 250 -18.06 16.29 -3.33
N MET A 251 -17.34 15.69 -2.38
CA MET A 251 -15.89 15.49 -2.40
C MET A 251 -15.48 14.37 -1.43
N GLN A 252 -14.29 13.79 -1.63
CA GLN A 252 -13.69 12.87 -0.67
C GLN A 252 -13.51 13.56 0.69
N MET A 253 -13.68 12.79 1.76
CA MET A 253 -13.34 13.15 3.12
C MET A 253 -12.23 12.24 3.64
N CYS A 254 -11.53 12.71 4.68
CA CYS A 254 -10.56 11.90 5.39
C CYS A 254 -11.01 11.59 6.82
N PRO A 255 -10.68 10.41 7.34
CA PRO A 255 -11.03 10.03 8.70
C PRO A 255 -10.32 10.93 9.71
N ASN A 256 -10.94 11.11 10.88
CA ASN A 256 -10.39 11.86 12.01
C ASN A 256 -9.91 13.30 11.68
N GLY A 257 -10.44 13.92 10.61
CA GLY A 257 -10.09 15.27 10.21
C GLY A 257 -8.69 15.40 9.60
N GLN A 258 -8.11 14.30 9.11
CA GLN A 258 -6.87 14.32 8.34
C GLN A 258 -7.00 15.21 7.10
N VAL A 259 -5.84 15.64 6.59
CA VAL A 259 -5.76 16.52 5.42
C VAL A 259 -5.89 15.68 4.16
N LEU A 260 -6.71 16.14 3.21
CA LEU A 260 -6.78 15.56 1.87
C LEU A 260 -5.46 15.79 1.13
N CYS A 261 -5.01 14.76 0.43
CA CYS A 261 -3.82 14.83 -0.38
C CYS A 261 -4.11 14.38 -1.80
N GLY A 262 -3.35 14.93 -2.75
CA GLY A 262 -3.55 14.71 -4.17
C GLY A 262 -2.82 15.78 -4.99
N PRO A 263 -3.25 16.01 -6.25
CA PRO A 263 -2.49 16.82 -7.21
C PRO A 263 -2.10 18.20 -6.72
N ASP A 264 -3.05 18.83 -6.04
CA ASP A 264 -2.93 20.22 -5.62
C ASP A 264 -2.55 20.34 -4.13
N ASN A 265 -2.40 19.22 -3.41
CA ASN A 265 -2.22 19.20 -1.95
C ASN A 265 -1.20 18.14 -1.52
N ALA A 266 0.02 18.57 -1.24
CA ALA A 266 1.04 17.73 -0.64
C ALA A 266 0.83 17.56 0.87
N CYS A 267 1.26 16.40 1.39
CA CYS A 267 1.25 16.12 2.81
C CYS A 267 2.35 16.92 3.56
N ALA A 268 2.07 17.29 4.81
CA ALA A 268 3.03 17.98 5.65
C ALA A 268 4.21 17.04 6.02
N THR A 269 5.34 17.62 6.45
CA THR A 269 6.48 16.82 6.93
C THR A 269 6.07 15.85 8.04
N GLY A 270 6.49 14.58 7.93
CA GLY A 270 6.13 13.50 8.85
C GLY A 270 4.75 12.88 8.59
N THR A 271 4.17 13.16 7.42
CA THR A 271 2.95 12.51 6.94
C THR A 271 3.12 12.03 5.50
N TYR A 272 2.34 11.03 5.12
CA TYR A 272 2.38 10.35 3.83
C TYR A 272 0.97 10.25 3.25
N CYS A 273 0.85 10.34 1.93
CA CYS A 273 -0.44 10.25 1.27
C CYS A 273 -0.82 8.78 1.08
N SER A 274 -1.84 8.34 1.80
CA SER A 274 -2.43 7.01 1.64
C SER A 274 -3.90 7.17 1.27
N ASN A 275 -4.26 6.67 0.09
CA ASN A 275 -5.61 6.68 -0.44
C ASN A 275 -6.30 8.06 -0.41
N GLY A 276 -5.55 9.11 -0.75
CA GLY A 276 -6.03 10.50 -0.77
C GLY A 276 -6.08 11.20 0.60
N CYS A 277 -5.56 10.57 1.65
CA CYS A 277 -5.47 11.16 3.00
C CYS A 277 -4.04 11.15 3.56
N CYS A 278 -3.63 12.27 4.16
CA CYS A 278 -2.35 12.34 4.87
C CYS A 278 -2.41 11.57 6.19
N ILE A 279 -1.73 10.44 6.22
CA ILE A 279 -1.51 9.63 7.42
C ILE A 279 -0.16 9.93 8.05
N GLY A 280 -0.01 9.69 9.34
CA GLY A 280 1.27 9.83 10.02
C GLY A 280 2.28 8.80 9.52
N THR A 281 3.56 9.14 9.59
CA THR A 281 4.65 8.21 9.35
C THR A 281 5.51 8.10 10.59
N ILE A 282 6.21 6.99 10.73
CA ILE A 282 7.27 6.88 11.73
C ILE A 282 8.56 7.38 11.09
N LEU A 283 9.28 8.19 11.86
CA LEU A 283 10.55 8.82 11.47
C LEU A 283 11.73 8.01 12.01
#